data_AF-A0A522XG58-F1
#
_entry.id   AF-A0A522XG58-F1
#
_cell.length_a   1.000
_cell.length_b   1.000
_cell.length_c   1.000
_cell.angle_alpha   90.00
_cell.angle_beta   90.00
_cell.angle_gamma   90.00
#
_symmetry.space_group_name_H-M   'P 1'
#
loop_
_entity.id
_entity.type
_entity.pdbx_description
1 polymer ?
#
loop_
_entity_poly.entity_id
_entity_poly.type
_entity_poly.pdbx_seq_one_letter_code
_entity_poly.pdbx_strand_id
1 'polypeptide(L)'
;MYNSTITATQNHLPTSRLGRKRLGAYLLEAGLITPAQIQVAAYDQQVTGKKFSEVIVDRGWIKQQTIDFLIERVIKPEQQRRRSAGALAQPVEPFEQIYARRQHELHQGATGPEEEVPWTVD
;
A
#
# COMPACT_ATOMS: atom_id res chain seq x y z
N MET A 1 5.96 -22.15 40.31
CA MET A 1 6.41 -21.02 39.47
C MET A 1 6.30 -21.45 38.02
N TYR A 2 5.19 -21.13 37.34
CA TYR A 2 5.07 -21.33 35.90
C TYR A 2 5.08 -19.95 35.25
N ASN A 3 6.18 -19.64 34.56
CA ASN A 3 6.25 -18.48 33.67
C ASN A 3 5.44 -18.81 32.42
N SER A 4 4.14 -18.52 32.46
CA SER A 4 3.35 -18.39 31.24
C SER A 4 3.92 -17.21 30.48
N THR A 5 4.59 -17.50 29.37
CA THR A 5 5.03 -16.50 28.41
C THR A 5 3.84 -15.62 28.05
N ILE A 6 3.89 -14.36 28.51
CA ILE A 6 3.03 -13.29 28.03
C ILE A 6 3.44 -13.07 26.58
N THR A 7 2.94 -13.89 25.67
CA THR A 7 2.94 -13.57 24.26
C THR A 7 1.92 -12.46 24.13
N ALA A 8 2.42 -11.23 24.22
CA ALA A 8 1.68 -10.02 23.94
C ALA A 8 0.98 -10.20 22.59
N THR A 9 -0.32 -10.45 22.63
CA THR A 9 -1.21 -10.24 21.50
C THR A 9 -1.09 -8.77 21.15
N GLN A 10 -0.19 -8.48 20.23
CA GLN A 10 -0.01 -7.19 19.58
C GLN A 10 -1.40 -6.71 19.15
N ASN A 11 -1.94 -5.71 19.85
CA ASN A 11 -3.19 -5.01 19.57
C ASN A 11 -3.10 -4.23 18.24
N HIS A 12 -2.75 -4.88 17.14
CA HIS A 12 -2.77 -4.28 15.82
C HIS A 12 -4.18 -4.42 15.27
N LEU A 13 -4.91 -3.31 15.25
CA LEU A 13 -6.16 -3.21 14.53
C LEU A 13 -5.90 -3.61 13.06
N PRO A 14 -6.69 -4.51 12.44
CA PRO A 14 -6.53 -4.85 11.03
C PRO A 14 -7.03 -3.70 10.15
N THR A 15 -6.23 -2.63 10.08
CA THR A 15 -6.43 -1.42 9.28
C THR A 15 -6.19 -1.65 7.78
N SER A 16 -5.59 -2.79 7.42
CA SER A 16 -5.53 -3.33 6.07
C SER A 16 -5.77 -4.83 6.13
N ARG A 17 -6.47 -5.40 5.13
CA ARG A 17 -6.66 -6.86 5.06
C ARG A 17 -5.91 -7.55 3.93
N LEU A 18 -5.47 -6.84 2.89
CA LEU A 18 -4.81 -7.43 1.71
C LEU A 18 -4.02 -6.35 0.92
N GLY A 19 -3.20 -5.53 1.60
CA GLY A 19 -2.41 -4.46 0.94
C GLY A 19 -3.23 -3.22 0.50
N ARG A 20 -4.56 -3.26 0.61
CA ARG A 20 -5.44 -2.09 0.45
C ARG A 20 -5.80 -1.50 1.82
N LYS A 21 -5.43 -0.24 2.01
CA LYS A 21 -5.75 0.54 3.20
C LYS A 21 -7.26 0.79 3.27
N ARG A 22 -7.88 0.52 4.42
CA ARG A 22 -9.33 0.71 4.65
C ARG A 22 -9.63 2.11 5.17
N LEU A 23 -10.89 2.56 5.08
CA LEU A 23 -11.33 3.87 5.57
C LEU A 23 -10.87 4.15 7.02
N GLY A 24 -11.06 3.18 7.94
CA GLY A 24 -10.64 3.33 9.33
C GLY A 24 -9.14 3.59 9.51
N ALA A 25 -8.29 3.08 8.61
CA ALA A 25 -6.85 3.35 8.65
C ALA A 25 -6.53 4.80 8.26
N TYR A 26 -7.19 5.32 7.23
CA TYR A 26 -7.03 6.72 6.84
C TYR A 26 -7.49 7.67 7.94
N LEU A 27 -8.60 7.34 8.60
CA LEU A 27 -9.12 8.13 9.71
C LEU A 27 -8.21 8.08 10.94
N LEU A 28 -7.64 6.91 11.26
CA LEU A 28 -6.70 6.75 12.36
C LEU A 28 -5.41 7.53 12.11
N GLU A 29 -4.82 7.38 10.92
CA GLU A 29 -3.58 8.09 10.56
C GLU A 29 -3.78 9.61 10.49
N ALA A 30 -4.97 10.08 10.12
CA ALA A 30 -5.33 11.49 10.17
C ALA A 30 -5.65 12.00 11.59
N GLY A 31 -5.62 11.13 12.62
CA GLY A 31 -5.96 11.48 13.99
C GLY A 31 -7.45 11.80 14.22
N LEU A 32 -8.32 11.43 13.28
CA LEU A 32 -9.76 11.71 13.34
C LEU A 32 -10.52 10.69 14.19
N ILE A 33 -9.93 9.51 14.40
CA ILE A 33 -10.43 8.48 15.32
C ILE A 33 -9.29 7.83 16.09
N THR A 34 -9.64 7.20 17.20
CA THR A 34 -8.71 6.44 18.03
C THR A 34 -8.82 4.93 17.78
N PRO A 35 -7.79 4.15 18.19
CA PRO A 35 -7.86 2.70 18.18
C PRO A 35 -9.09 2.13 18.92
N ALA A 36 -9.42 2.71 20.09
CA ALA A 36 -10.56 2.29 20.90
C ALA A 36 -11.89 2.54 20.17
N GLN A 37 -12.03 3.68 19.49
CA GLN A 37 -13.22 3.97 18.67
C GLN A 37 -13.38 2.98 17.51
N ILE A 38 -12.29 2.52 16.90
CA ILE A 38 -12.36 1.47 15.87
C ILE A 38 -12.88 0.15 16.46
N GLN A 39 -12.43 -0.24 17.66
CA GLN A 39 -12.91 -1.46 18.32
C GLN A 39 -14.40 -1.38 18.64
N VAL A 40 -14.83 -0.25 19.22
CA VAL A 40 -16.24 -0.02 19.55
C VAL A 40 -17.10 0.00 18.29
N ALA A 41 -16.67 0.69 17.23
CA ALA A 41 -17.39 0.67 15.97
C ALA A 41 -17.45 -0.73 15.36
N ALA A 42 -16.38 -1.53 15.45
CA ALA A 42 -16.38 -2.91 14.97
C ALA A 42 -17.38 -3.80 15.73
N TYR A 43 -17.49 -3.63 17.05
CA TYR A 43 -18.53 -4.31 17.85
C TYR A 43 -19.93 -3.91 17.40
N ASP A 44 -20.18 -2.60 17.25
CA ASP A 44 -21.46 -2.09 16.76
C ASP A 44 -21.82 -2.59 15.38
N GLN A 45 -20.86 -2.71 14.47
CA GLN A 45 -21.09 -3.29 13.15
C GLN A 45 -21.55 -4.75 13.25
N GLN A 46 -21.03 -5.52 14.20
CA GLN A 46 -21.46 -6.92 14.41
C GLN A 46 -22.88 -7.00 14.97
N VAL A 47 -23.23 -6.10 15.89
CA VAL A 47 -24.56 -6.08 16.53
C VAL A 47 -25.63 -5.53 15.60
N THR A 48 -25.32 -4.47 14.86
CA THR A 48 -26.30 -3.72 14.06
C THR A 48 -26.31 -4.10 12.58
N GLY A 49 -25.24 -4.71 12.06
CA GLY A 49 -25.04 -4.94 10.63
C GLY A 49 -24.71 -3.69 9.81
N LYS A 50 -24.62 -2.51 10.44
CA LYS A 50 -24.31 -1.24 9.75
C LYS A 50 -22.88 -1.20 9.22
N LYS A 51 -22.64 -0.32 8.24
CA LYS A 51 -21.28 -0.05 7.75
C LYS A 51 -20.51 0.77 8.78
N PHE A 52 -19.18 0.62 8.78
CA PHE A 52 -18.29 1.34 9.69
C PHE A 52 -18.52 2.85 9.65
N SER A 53 -18.66 3.42 8.43
CA SER A 53 -18.94 4.85 8.23
C SER A 53 -20.26 5.29 8.83
N GLU A 54 -21.30 4.48 8.73
CA GLU A 54 -22.61 4.78 9.30
C GLU A 54 -22.52 4.77 10.83
N VAL A 55 -21.87 3.76 11.42
CA VAL A 55 -21.68 3.65 12.87
C VAL A 55 -20.94 4.86 13.46
N ILE A 56 -19.84 5.29 12.86
CA ILE A 56 -19.05 6.41 13.39
C ILE A 56 -19.76 7.77 13.20
N VAL A 57 -20.64 7.88 12.22
CA VAL A 57 -21.48 9.07 12.00
C VAL A 57 -22.64 9.10 12.98
N ASP A 58 -23.35 7.97 13.13
CA ASP A 58 -24.44 7.83 14.09
C ASP A 58 -23.99 8.10 15.53
N ARG A 59 -22.74 7.72 15.86
CA ARG A 59 -22.11 8.02 17.15
C ARG A 59 -21.62 9.46 17.30
N GLY A 60 -21.65 10.27 16.24
CA GLY A 60 -21.23 11.66 16.25
C GLY A 60 -19.72 11.89 16.34
N TRP A 61 -18.90 10.85 16.12
CA TRP A 61 -17.43 10.99 16.19
C TRP A 61 -16.89 11.71 14.96
N ILE A 62 -17.47 11.45 13.79
CA ILE A 62 -17.10 12.11 12.54
C ILE A 62 -18.38 12.49 11.79
N LYS A 63 -18.37 13.65 11.13
CA LYS A 63 -19.45 14.08 10.24
C LYS A 63 -19.34 13.36 8.89
N GLN A 64 -20.48 13.01 8.29
CA GLN A 64 -20.53 12.39 6.95
C GLN A 64 -19.70 13.18 5.93
N GLN A 65 -19.79 14.51 5.94
CA GLN A 65 -19.06 15.39 5.03
C GLN A 65 -17.52 15.23 5.12
N THR A 66 -16.98 14.91 6.30
CA THR A 66 -15.54 14.66 6.48
C THR A 66 -15.13 13.33 5.84
N ILE A 67 -15.99 12.31 5.94
CA ILE A 67 -15.78 11.01 5.29
C ILE A 67 -15.78 11.20 3.77
N ASP A 68 -16.77 11.93 3.25
CA ASP A 68 -16.89 12.21 1.81
C ASP A 68 -15.66 12.97 1.30
N PHE A 69 -15.22 14.00 2.03
CA PHE A 69 -14.00 14.74 1.71
C PHE A 69 -12.77 13.82 1.64
N LEU A 70 -12.60 12.95 2.64
CA LEU A 70 -11.46 12.03 2.69
C LEU A 70 -11.48 11.03 1.53
N ILE A 71 -12.65 10.52 1.18
CA ILE A 71 -12.81 9.59 0.05
C ILE A 71 -12.42 10.28 -1.26
N GLU A 72 -12.95 11.48 -1.51
CA GLU A 72 -12.73 12.20 -2.78
C GLU A 72 -11.31 12.74 -2.92
N ARG A 73 -10.74 13.30 -1.85
CA ARG A 73 -9.47 14.05 -1.92
C ARG A 73 -8.25 13.21 -1.60
N VAL A 74 -8.39 12.12 -0.85
CA VAL A 74 -7.25 11.31 -0.41
C VAL A 74 -7.32 9.90 -0.98
N ILE A 75 -8.42 9.20 -0.73
CA ILE A 75 -8.51 7.76 -1.07
C ILE A 75 -8.56 7.57 -2.59
N LYS A 76 -9.50 8.19 -3.30
CA LYS A 76 -9.65 7.98 -4.76
C LYS A 76 -8.36 8.30 -5.55
N PRO A 77 -7.69 9.46 -5.34
CA PRO A 77 -6.45 9.77 -6.06
C PRO A 77 -5.33 8.76 -5.78
N GLU A 78 -5.16 8.33 -4.54
CA GLU A 78 -4.14 7.33 -4.19
C GLU A 78 -4.42 5.97 -4.85
N GLN A 79 -5.67 5.54 -4.86
CA GLN A 79 -6.06 4.30 -5.55
C GLN A 79 -5.84 4.38 -7.06
N GLN A 80 -6.10 5.54 -7.66
CA GLN A 80 -5.84 5.76 -9.08
C GLN A 80 -4.33 5.69 -9.37
N ARG A 81 -3.50 6.34 -8.55
CA ARG A 81 -2.03 6.30 -8.69
C ARG A 81 -1.48 4.88 -8.56
N ARG A 82 -2.02 4.07 -7.64
CA ARG A 82 -1.64 2.65 -7.48
C ARG A 82 -2.06 1.81 -8.68
N ARG A 83 -3.24 2.09 -9.25
CA ARG A 83 -3.72 1.42 -10.47
C ARG A 83 -2.88 1.77 -11.69
N SER A 84 -2.52 3.04 -11.88
CA SER A 84 -1.66 3.46 -12.99
C SER A 84 -0.19 3.07 -12.79
N ALA A 85 0.30 3.01 -11.55
CA ALA A 85 1.63 2.45 -11.26
C ALA A 85 1.73 0.96 -11.65
N GLY A 86 0.65 0.18 -11.50
CA GLY A 86 0.59 -1.20 -12.00
C GLY A 86 0.56 -1.30 -13.54
N ALA A 87 0.21 -0.23 -14.25
CA ALA A 87 0.18 -0.18 -15.71
C ALA A 87 1.48 0.42 -16.32
N LEU A 88 2.23 1.21 -15.55
CA LEU A 88 3.50 1.84 -15.96
C LEU A 88 4.75 1.15 -15.42
N ALA A 89 4.61 0.21 -14.50
CA ALA A 89 5.66 -0.76 -14.22
C ALA A 89 5.83 -1.61 -15.49
N GLN A 90 6.71 -1.16 -16.39
CA GLN A 90 7.20 -2.01 -17.47
C GLN A 90 7.64 -3.33 -16.80
N PRO A 91 7.34 -4.50 -17.39
CA PRO A 91 7.96 -5.74 -16.93
C PRO A 91 9.45 -5.47 -16.84
N VAL A 92 10.01 -5.51 -15.63
CA VAL A 92 11.45 -5.52 -15.48
C VAL A 92 11.89 -6.81 -16.14
N GLU A 93 12.35 -6.68 -17.39
CA GLU A 93 12.87 -7.79 -18.18
C GLU A 93 13.83 -8.56 -17.27
N PRO A 94 13.58 -9.86 -17.01
CA PRO A 94 14.45 -10.65 -16.17
C PRO A 94 15.89 -10.46 -16.62
N PHE A 95 16.80 -10.27 -15.67
CA PHE A 95 18.21 -10.03 -15.95
C PHE A 95 18.78 -11.03 -16.97
N GLU A 96 18.38 -12.30 -16.88
CA GLU A 96 18.72 -13.34 -17.85
C GLU A 96 18.38 -12.98 -19.31
N GLN A 97 17.26 -12.33 -19.56
CA GLN A 97 16.87 -11.90 -20.91
C GLN A 97 17.73 -10.73 -21.41
N ILE A 98 18.10 -9.81 -20.52
CA ILE A 98 19.02 -8.70 -20.83
C ILE A 98 20.40 -9.24 -21.20
N TYR A 99 20.88 -10.23 -20.46
CA TYR A 99 22.17 -10.88 -20.69
C TYR A 99 22.15 -11.71 -21.97
N ALA A 100 21.11 -12.52 -22.16
CA ALA A 100 20.95 -13.34 -23.36
C ALA A 100 20.89 -12.47 -24.63
N ARG A 101 20.16 -11.34 -24.60
CA ARG A 101 20.12 -10.39 -25.73
C ARG A 101 21.51 -9.82 -26.04
N ARG A 102 22.23 -9.33 -25.02
CA ARG A 102 23.59 -8.79 -25.18
C ARG A 102 24.57 -9.84 -25.70
N GLN A 103 24.48 -11.09 -25.23
CA GLN A 103 25.31 -12.18 -25.75
C GLN A 103 24.97 -12.52 -27.20
N HIS A 104 23.70 -12.50 -27.58
CA HIS A 104 23.28 -12.72 -28.97
C HIS A 104 23.73 -11.58 -29.90
N GLU A 105 23.71 -10.33 -29.41
CA GLU A 105 24.23 -9.14 -30.11
C GLU A 105 25.76 -9.21 -30.30
N LEU A 106 26.50 -9.74 -29.32
CA LEU A 106 27.96 -9.93 -29.43
C LEU A 106 28.34 -11.03 -30.43
N HIS A 107 27.45 -11.99 -30.71
CA HIS A 107 27.70 -13.08 -31.66
C HIS A 107 27.23 -12.76 -33.10
N GLN A 108 26.38 -11.75 -33.29
CA GLN A 108 25.96 -11.28 -34.62
C GLN A 108 26.81 -10.08 -35.03
N GLY A 109 27.98 -10.36 -35.61
CA GLY A 109 28.98 -9.37 -35.98
C GLY A 109 28.42 -8.18 -36.74
N ALA A 110 28.39 -7.02 -36.08
CA ALA A 110 28.32 -5.72 -36.71
C ALA A 110 29.56 -4.94 -36.25
N THR A 111 30.61 -5.03 -37.05
CA THR A 111 31.79 -4.18 -36.97
C THR A 111 31.36 -2.72 -37.14
N GLY A 112 31.34 -1.95 -36.05
CA GLY A 112 31.24 -0.49 -36.02
C GLY A 112 32.52 0.09 -35.43
N PRO A 113 32.99 1.28 -35.89
CA PRO A 113 34.34 1.75 -35.61
C PRO A 113 34.53 1.99 -34.11
N GLU A 114 35.70 1.56 -33.65
CA GLU A 114 36.16 1.58 -32.26
C GLU A 114 35.86 2.92 -31.57
N GLU A 115 34.92 2.89 -30.63
CA GLU A 115 34.82 3.92 -29.61
C GLU A 115 35.86 3.56 -28.55
N GLU A 116 37.05 4.16 -28.67
CA GLU A 116 38.08 4.15 -27.63
C GLU A 116 37.43 4.44 -26.28
N VAL A 117 37.31 3.41 -25.44
CA VAL A 117 37.05 3.60 -24.02
C VAL A 117 38.28 4.26 -23.41
N PRO A 118 38.20 5.50 -22.89
CA PRO A 118 39.33 6.10 -22.19
C PRO A 118 39.57 5.27 -20.93
N TRP A 119 40.72 4.64 -20.95
CA TRP A 119 41.28 3.79 -19.92
C TRP A 119 41.38 4.52 -18.57
N THR A 120 41.08 3.77 -17.52
CA THR A 120 41.68 3.79 -16.16
C THR A 120 41.57 5.06 -15.30
N VAL A 121 40.96 4.85 -14.14
CA VAL A 121 41.01 5.70 -12.94
C VAL A 121 42.46 5.81 -12.46
N ASP A 122 42.98 7.03 -12.36
CA ASP A 122 44.21 7.35 -11.59
C ASP A 122 43.86 7.51 -10.10
#